data_AF-A0A445ANT0-F1
#
_entry.id   AF-A0A445ANT0-F1
#
_cell.length_a   1.000
_cell.length_b   1.000
_cell.length_c   1.000
_cell.angle_alpha   90.00
_cell.angle_beta   90.00
_cell.angle_gamma   90.00
#
_symmetry.space_group_name_H-M   'P 1'
#
loop_
_entity.id
_entity.type
_entity.pdbx_description
1 polymer ?
#
loop_
_entity_poly.entity_id
_entity_poly.type
_entity_poly.pdbx_seq_one_letter_code
_entity_poly.pdbx_strand_id
1 'polypeptide(L)'
;MMNTIDKIKMRNQHIFQQTKINPQKAIIYSEQLATKYHNATKDFIRDNKPIAGKNGESRRITWRPSPHNRAKVNIDAPFYKETGMAASAAVIRDWQGKIITGTTSTFRTTSALATEAQAYREALILIKNLQIRNCIIETNCLPLVQAIKARTPLAEADAIIRDILQLLEEAPDVGATWTP
;
A
#
# COMPACT_ATOMS: atom_id res chain seq x y z
N MET A 1 5.78 7.65 18.26
CA MET A 1 6.58 6.42 18.02
C MET A 1 6.10 5.83 16.69
N MET A 2 6.98 5.78 15.69
CA MET A 2 6.65 5.49 14.27
C MET A 2 6.15 4.05 14.05
N ASN A 3 5.13 3.90 13.21
CA ASN A 3 4.41 2.67 12.90
C ASN A 3 5.33 1.70 12.12
N THR A 4 5.16 0.39 12.31
CA THR A 4 5.96 -0.64 11.62
C THR A 4 5.80 -0.58 10.09
N ILE A 5 4.64 -0.13 9.60
CA ILE A 5 4.35 0.03 8.17
C ILE A 5 5.16 1.19 7.57
N ASP A 6 5.22 2.33 8.26
CA ASP A 6 5.98 3.50 7.79
C ASP A 6 7.49 3.23 7.77
N LYS A 7 7.98 2.42 8.71
CA LYS A 7 9.39 1.97 8.72
C LYS A 7 9.73 1.11 7.50
N ILE A 8 8.81 0.24 7.06
CA ILE A 8 8.99 -0.57 5.85
C ILE A 8 8.94 0.31 4.61
N LYS A 9 7.99 1.25 4.55
CA LYS A 9 7.83 2.23 3.46
C LYS A 9 9.09 3.07 3.25
N MET A 10 9.63 3.66 4.33
CA MET A 10 10.86 4.45 4.25
C MET A 10 12.06 3.61 3.85
N ARG A 11 12.16 2.37 4.33
CA ARG A 11 13.24 1.46 3.92
C ARG A 11 13.15 1.14 2.43
N ASN A 12 11.96 0.87 1.91
CA ASN A 12 11.75 0.53 0.50
C ASN A 12 12.01 1.74 -0.42
N GLN A 13 11.49 2.92 -0.06
CA GLN A 13 11.75 4.16 -0.78
C GLN A 13 13.24 4.52 -0.79
N HIS A 14 13.95 4.30 0.33
CA HIS A 14 15.38 4.55 0.47
C HIS A 14 16.26 3.57 -0.32
N ILE A 15 15.92 2.26 -0.28
CA ILE A 15 16.59 1.23 -1.10
C ILE A 15 16.44 1.56 -2.60
N PHE A 16 15.24 1.96 -3.01
CA PHE A 16 14.94 2.33 -4.38
C PHE A 16 15.68 3.59 -4.86
N GLN A 17 15.90 4.56 -3.97
CA GLN A 17 16.64 5.80 -4.27
C GLN A 17 18.17 5.65 -4.21
N GLN A 18 18.71 4.44 -3.98
CA GLN A 18 20.15 4.13 -3.91
C GLN A 18 21.01 5.09 -3.07
N THR A 19 20.42 5.75 -2.06
CA THR A 19 21.21 6.63 -1.18
C THR A 19 21.85 5.81 -0.07
N LYS A 20 23.10 6.13 0.30
CA LYS A 20 23.79 5.50 1.43
C LYS A 20 22.99 5.78 2.72
N ILE A 21 22.57 4.73 3.45
CA ILE A 21 21.76 4.88 4.66
C ILE A 21 22.54 5.69 5.69
N ASN A 22 22.04 6.89 6.02
CA ASN A 22 22.42 7.58 7.25
C ASN A 22 21.25 7.42 8.25
N PRO A 23 21.42 6.66 9.35
CA PRO A 23 20.34 6.37 10.28
C PRO A 23 19.75 7.63 10.93
N GLN A 24 20.52 8.71 11.08
CA GLN A 24 20.02 9.98 11.59
C GLN A 24 19.12 10.68 10.56
N LYS A 25 19.48 10.63 9.26
CA LYS A 25 18.61 11.17 8.19
C LYS A 25 17.30 10.41 8.09
N ALA A 26 17.31 9.08 8.27
CA ALA A 26 16.09 8.28 8.26
C ALA A 26 15.15 8.66 9.42
N ILE A 27 15.70 8.91 10.63
CA ILE A 27 14.93 9.36 11.80
C ILE A 27 14.35 10.77 11.56
N ILE A 28 15.17 11.72 11.12
CA ILE A 28 14.73 13.10 10.85
C ILE A 28 13.64 13.12 9.77
N TYR A 29 13.80 12.34 8.71
CA TYR A 29 12.79 12.28 7.64
C TYR A 29 11.49 11.62 8.12
N SER A 30 11.59 10.61 8.98
CA SER A 30 10.44 10.00 9.66
C SER A 30 9.64 11.04 10.43
N GLU A 31 10.32 11.88 11.21
CA GLU A 31 9.71 12.93 12.03
C GLU A 31 9.09 14.04 11.18
N GLN A 32 9.77 14.45 10.10
CA GLN A 32 9.24 15.43 9.15
C GLN A 32 7.99 14.90 8.43
N LEU A 33 7.97 13.62 8.06
CA LEU A 33 6.83 13.01 7.38
C LEU A 33 5.64 12.84 8.32
N ALA A 34 5.87 12.40 9.57
CA ALA A 34 4.85 12.36 10.60
C ALA A 34 4.27 13.75 10.89
N THR A 35 5.12 14.78 10.89
CA THR A 35 4.71 16.18 11.05
C THR A 35 3.89 16.66 9.86
N LYS A 36 4.29 16.35 8.62
CA LYS A 36 3.52 16.66 7.41
C LYS A 36 2.15 15.98 7.43
N TYR A 37 2.08 14.70 7.80
CA TYR A 37 0.83 13.96 7.92
C TYR A 37 -0.08 14.55 9.01
N HIS A 38 0.48 14.89 10.18
CA HIS A 38 -0.24 15.53 11.28
C HIS A 38 -0.78 16.92 10.89
N ASN A 39 -0.02 17.68 10.10
CA ASN A 39 -0.46 18.99 9.62
C ASN A 39 -1.53 18.87 8.54
N ALA A 40 -1.38 17.94 7.58
CA ALA A 40 -2.40 17.69 6.55
C ALA A 40 -3.73 17.20 7.16
N THR A 41 -3.69 16.45 8.27
CA THR A 41 -4.90 16.03 9.00
C THR A 41 -5.52 17.15 9.84
N LYS A 42 -4.78 18.20 10.22
CA LYS A 42 -5.35 19.41 10.85
C LYS A 42 -6.20 20.22 9.86
N ASP A 43 -5.81 20.26 8.59
CA ASP A 43 -6.58 20.96 7.55
C ASP A 43 -7.95 20.30 7.33
N PHE A 44 -8.08 18.98 7.50
CA PHE A 44 -9.37 18.27 7.48
C PHE A 44 -10.24 18.50 8.73
N ILE A 45 -9.66 18.85 9.88
CA ILE A 45 -10.40 19.08 11.14
C ILE A 45 -11.01 20.49 11.20
N ARG A 46 -10.51 21.44 10.40
CA ARG A 46 -10.97 22.84 10.42
C ARG A 46 -12.38 23.04 9.87
N ASP A 47 -12.89 22.11 9.05
CA ASP A 47 -14.21 22.20 8.41
C ASP A 47 -15.34 21.48 9.16
N ASN A 48 -15.07 20.84 10.31
CA ASN A 48 -16.12 20.23 11.13
C ASN A 48 -16.22 20.92 12.49
N LYS A 49 -17.34 21.65 12.70
CA LYS A 49 -17.74 22.11 14.04
C LYS A 49 -17.75 20.93 15.03
N PRO A 50 -17.25 21.11 16.25
CA PRO A 50 -17.03 20.01 17.17
C PRO A 50 -18.37 19.50 17.73
N ILE A 51 -18.70 18.24 17.44
CA ILE A 51 -19.63 17.49 18.30
C ILE A 51 -18.81 17.03 19.50
N ALA A 52 -19.16 17.58 20.67
CA ALA A 52 -18.52 17.29 21.94
C ALA A 52 -18.59 15.78 22.27
N GLY A 53 -17.47 15.24 22.72
CA GLY A 53 -17.41 13.95 23.38
C GLY A 53 -16.82 12.83 22.53
N LYS A 54 -15.48 12.70 22.56
CA LYS A 54 -14.80 11.41 22.70
C LYS A 54 -13.32 11.65 23.01
N ASN A 55 -12.92 11.22 24.20
CA ASN A 55 -11.57 11.27 24.72
C ASN A 55 -10.57 10.76 23.68
N GLY A 56 -9.65 11.64 23.31
CA GLY A 56 -8.58 11.40 22.35
C GLY A 56 -7.53 10.46 22.91
N GLU A 57 -7.84 9.16 22.97
CA GLU A 57 -6.79 8.17 22.96
C GLU A 57 -6.29 8.04 21.53
N SER A 58 -5.05 8.51 21.31
CA SER A 58 -4.25 8.25 20.12
C SER A 58 -4.29 6.73 19.85
N ARG A 59 -5.15 6.29 18.93
CA ARG A 59 -5.17 4.91 18.45
C ARG A 59 -3.81 4.64 17.81
N ARG A 60 -2.92 3.99 18.55
CA ARG A 60 -1.70 3.42 17.99
C ARG A 60 -2.11 2.51 16.84
N ILE A 61 -1.64 2.81 15.63
CA ILE A 61 -1.83 1.96 14.46
C ILE A 61 -0.89 0.77 14.63
N THR A 62 -1.27 -0.15 15.52
CA THR A 62 -0.62 -1.46 15.64
C THR A 62 -1.06 -2.28 14.44
N TRP A 63 -0.11 -2.99 13.81
CA TRP A 63 -0.42 -3.97 12.76
C TRP A 63 -1.59 -4.84 13.21
N ARG A 64 -2.65 -4.90 12.39
CA ARG A 64 -3.82 -5.72 12.69
C ARG A 64 -3.69 -7.05 11.95
N PRO A 65 -3.68 -8.19 12.66
CA PRO A 65 -3.79 -9.47 12.00
C PRO A 65 -5.05 -9.51 11.13
N SER A 66 -4.96 -10.20 10.01
CA SER A 66 -6.12 -10.55 9.21
C SER A 66 -7.06 -11.44 10.02
N PRO A 67 -8.35 -11.53 9.63
CA PRO A 67 -9.24 -12.56 10.16
C PRO A 67 -8.60 -13.95 10.07
N HIS A 68 -8.92 -14.85 11.02
CA HIS A 68 -8.36 -16.20 11.05
C HIS A 68 -8.43 -16.88 9.67
N ASN A 69 -7.36 -17.60 9.31
CA ASN A 69 -7.20 -18.32 8.04
C ASN A 69 -7.20 -17.44 6.77
N ARG A 70 -7.03 -16.12 6.89
CA ARG A 70 -6.90 -15.21 5.75
C ARG A 70 -5.49 -14.66 5.67
N ALA A 71 -4.81 -14.78 4.55
CA ALA A 71 -3.50 -14.15 4.36
C ALA A 71 -3.67 -12.65 4.06
N LYS A 72 -2.70 -11.85 4.49
CA LYS A 72 -2.63 -10.41 4.21
C LYS A 72 -1.49 -10.11 3.27
N VAL A 73 -1.79 -9.38 2.21
CA VAL A 73 -0.82 -8.97 1.19
C VAL A 73 -0.71 -7.46 1.22
N ASN A 74 0.43 -6.95 1.67
CA ASN A 74 0.70 -5.52 1.66
C ASN A 74 1.48 -5.17 0.40
N ILE A 75 0.96 -4.24 -0.40
CA ILE A 75 1.68 -3.70 -1.55
C ILE A 75 2.17 -2.28 -1.27
N ASP A 76 3.31 -1.93 -1.84
CA ASP A 76 3.88 -0.58 -1.84
C ASP A 76 4.54 -0.34 -3.20
N ALA A 77 4.38 0.87 -3.74
CA ALA A 77 4.69 1.12 -5.14
C ALA A 77 5.31 2.52 -5.34
N PRO A 78 6.57 2.73 -4.94
CA PRO A 78 7.21 4.04 -5.06
C PRO A 78 7.39 4.44 -6.53
N PHE A 79 7.14 5.72 -6.82
CA PHE A 79 7.27 6.31 -8.15
C PHE A 79 8.08 7.61 -8.10
N TYR A 80 9.03 7.75 -9.01
CA TYR A 80 9.86 8.95 -9.18
C TYR A 80 9.55 9.61 -10.52
N LYS A 81 8.82 10.71 -10.47
CA LYS A 81 8.20 11.35 -11.64
C LYS A 81 9.23 11.88 -12.63
N GLU A 82 10.36 12.37 -12.14
CA GLU A 82 11.40 13.05 -12.91
C GLU A 82 12.10 12.09 -13.89
N THR A 83 12.27 10.82 -13.50
CA THR A 83 12.91 9.80 -14.35
C THR A 83 11.91 8.80 -14.93
N GLY A 84 10.67 8.82 -14.45
CA GLY A 84 9.67 7.80 -14.72
C GLY A 84 10.00 6.43 -14.09
N MET A 85 10.95 6.39 -13.16
CA MET A 85 11.32 5.13 -12.49
C MET A 85 10.26 4.78 -11.43
N ALA A 86 9.85 3.53 -11.42
CA ALA A 86 8.93 2.96 -10.45
C ALA A 86 9.48 1.66 -9.88
N ALA A 87 9.00 1.29 -8.70
CA ALA A 87 9.12 -0.05 -8.19
C ALA A 87 7.78 -0.54 -7.62
N SER A 88 7.67 -1.86 -7.53
CA SER A 88 6.64 -2.54 -6.77
C SER A 88 7.30 -3.35 -5.65
N ALA A 89 6.55 -3.54 -4.58
CA ALA A 89 6.83 -4.53 -3.56
C ALA A 89 5.52 -5.13 -3.08
N ALA A 90 5.46 -6.45 -2.92
CA ALA A 90 4.37 -7.13 -2.26
C ALA A 90 4.92 -8.06 -1.18
N VAL A 91 4.33 -8.02 0.02
CA VAL A 91 4.67 -8.92 1.13
C VAL A 91 3.42 -9.65 1.58
N ILE A 92 3.49 -10.98 1.57
CA ILE A 92 2.39 -11.86 1.97
C ILE A 92 2.67 -12.40 3.38
N ARG A 93 1.70 -12.27 4.27
CA ARG A 93 1.76 -12.73 5.66
C ARG A 93 0.57 -13.63 5.98
N ASP A 94 0.78 -14.60 6.86
CA ASP A 94 -0.32 -15.36 7.45
C ASP A 94 -1.08 -14.52 8.50
N TRP A 95 -2.14 -15.12 9.04
CA TRP A 95 -2.98 -14.49 10.07
C TRP A 95 -2.24 -14.22 11.39
N GLN A 96 -1.10 -14.86 11.63
CA GLN A 96 -0.22 -14.63 12.79
C GLN A 96 0.82 -13.53 12.51
N GLY A 97 0.89 -13.02 11.28
CA GLY A 97 1.82 -11.98 10.85
C GLY A 97 3.18 -12.51 10.38
N LYS A 98 3.36 -13.83 10.33
CA LYS A 98 4.56 -14.46 9.80
C LYS A 98 4.61 -14.25 8.29
N ILE A 99 5.77 -13.86 7.77
CA ILE A 99 5.98 -13.70 6.34
C ILE A 99 5.94 -15.10 5.70
N ILE A 100 5.06 -15.25 4.70
CA ILE A 100 5.00 -16.42 3.85
C ILE A 100 5.99 -16.23 2.69
N THR A 101 5.87 -15.10 1.98
CA THR A 101 6.68 -14.78 0.80
C THR A 101 6.58 -13.29 0.45
N GLY A 102 7.28 -12.85 -0.58
CA GLY A 102 7.15 -11.52 -1.16
C GLY A 102 7.81 -11.42 -2.53
N THR A 103 7.55 -10.32 -3.23
CA THR A 103 8.19 -9.98 -4.50
C THR A 103 8.51 -8.49 -4.55
N THR A 104 9.48 -8.13 -5.39
CA THR A 104 9.84 -6.75 -5.71
C THR A 104 10.21 -6.66 -7.18
N SER A 105 9.81 -5.60 -7.85
CA SER A 105 10.24 -5.32 -9.23
C SER A 105 10.52 -3.82 -9.41
N THR A 106 11.27 -3.49 -10.47
CA THR A 106 11.51 -2.11 -10.91
C THR A 106 11.13 -1.98 -12.37
N PHE A 107 10.47 -0.90 -12.75
CA PHE A 107 10.00 -0.67 -14.11
C PHE A 107 9.91 0.83 -14.41
N ARG A 108 9.62 1.17 -15.67
CA ARG A 108 9.33 2.55 -16.07
C ARG A 108 7.85 2.75 -16.29
N THR A 109 7.36 3.92 -15.90
CA THR A 109 5.98 4.35 -16.07
C THR A 109 5.90 5.87 -15.98
N THR A 110 4.75 6.43 -16.32
CA THR A 110 4.48 7.87 -16.26
C THR A 110 3.48 8.25 -15.17
N SER A 111 2.87 7.27 -14.52
CA SER A 111 1.80 7.48 -13.55
C SER A 111 2.03 6.71 -12.25
N ALA A 112 1.88 7.40 -11.12
CA ALA A 112 1.84 6.79 -9.80
C ALA A 112 0.69 5.78 -9.68
N LEU A 113 -0.46 6.07 -10.29
CA LEU A 113 -1.60 5.16 -10.31
C LEU A 113 -1.28 3.88 -11.09
N ALA A 114 -0.60 4.00 -12.24
CA ALA A 114 -0.14 2.85 -13.00
C ALA A 114 0.90 2.02 -12.21
N THR A 115 1.76 2.68 -11.41
CA THR A 115 2.71 2.00 -10.50
C THR A 115 1.98 1.15 -9.45
N GLU A 116 0.98 1.72 -8.78
CA GLU A 116 0.14 1.03 -7.80
C GLU A 116 -0.64 -0.13 -8.43
N ALA A 117 -1.23 0.09 -9.62
CA ALA A 117 -1.94 -0.96 -10.35
C ALA A 117 -1.00 -2.11 -10.74
N GLN A 118 0.22 -1.79 -11.20
CA GLN A 118 1.22 -2.81 -11.54
C GLN A 118 1.63 -3.63 -10.31
N ALA A 119 1.86 -2.98 -9.16
CA ALA A 119 2.17 -3.69 -7.91
C ALA A 119 1.01 -4.61 -7.48
N TYR A 120 -0.24 -4.17 -7.64
CA TYR A 120 -1.43 -4.98 -7.36
C TYR A 120 -1.51 -6.21 -8.28
N ARG A 121 -1.27 -6.01 -9.58
CA ARG A 121 -1.25 -7.08 -10.59
C ARG A 121 -0.16 -8.11 -10.30
N GLU A 122 1.05 -7.68 -9.96
CA GLU A 122 2.16 -8.58 -9.62
C GLU A 122 1.87 -9.37 -8.34
N ALA A 123 1.23 -8.76 -7.35
CA ALA A 123 0.76 -9.46 -6.16
C ALA A 123 -0.26 -10.56 -6.51
N LEU A 124 -1.23 -10.28 -7.39
CA LEU A 124 -2.19 -11.28 -7.85
C LEU A 124 -1.51 -12.45 -8.57
N ILE A 125 -0.57 -12.17 -9.47
CA ILE A 125 0.18 -13.21 -10.18
C ILE A 125 0.95 -14.09 -9.19
N LEU A 126 1.60 -13.49 -8.18
CA LEU A 126 2.31 -14.23 -7.13
C LEU A 126 1.36 -15.14 -6.33
N ILE A 127 0.22 -14.59 -5.90
CA ILE A 127 -0.83 -15.33 -5.17
C ILE A 127 -1.29 -16.54 -6.00
N LYS A 128 -1.58 -16.33 -7.29
CA LYS A 128 -2.07 -17.38 -8.19
C LYS A 128 -1.03 -18.47 -8.44
N ASN A 129 0.21 -18.08 -8.74
CA ASN A 129 1.31 -19.00 -9.01
C ASN A 129 1.64 -19.88 -7.80
N LEU A 130 1.49 -19.35 -6.60
CA LEU A 130 1.74 -20.06 -5.34
C LEU A 130 0.48 -20.69 -4.75
N GLN A 131 -0.66 -20.61 -5.45
CA GLN A 131 -1.96 -21.14 -5.02
C GLN A 131 -2.37 -20.68 -3.61
N ILE A 132 -2.02 -19.45 -3.24
CA ILE A 132 -2.35 -18.88 -1.93
C ILE A 132 -3.82 -18.49 -1.95
N ARG A 133 -4.63 -19.20 -1.16
CA ARG A 133 -6.07 -18.98 -1.06
C ARG A 133 -6.42 -18.03 0.08
N ASN A 134 -7.62 -17.47 0.02
CA ASN A 134 -8.23 -16.59 1.02
C ASN A 134 -7.28 -15.45 1.41
N CYS A 135 -7.13 -14.45 0.53
CA CYS A 135 -6.24 -13.32 0.74
C CYS A 135 -6.99 -11.99 0.83
N ILE A 136 -6.35 -10.98 1.45
CA ILE A 136 -6.69 -9.56 1.29
C ILE A 136 -5.45 -8.84 0.78
N ILE A 137 -5.58 -8.12 -0.32
CA ILE A 137 -4.57 -7.17 -0.79
C ILE A 137 -4.88 -5.79 -0.20
N GLU A 138 -3.90 -5.20 0.47
CA GLU A 138 -3.92 -3.87 1.05
C GLU A 138 -3.02 -2.93 0.22
N THR A 139 -3.60 -1.86 -0.30
CA THR A 139 -2.90 -0.74 -0.96
C THR A 139 -3.33 0.58 -0.33
N ASN A 140 -2.47 1.58 -0.36
CA ASN A 140 -2.79 2.96 0.01
C ASN A 140 -3.41 3.77 -1.15
N CYS A 141 -3.58 3.18 -2.33
CA CYS A 141 -4.17 3.83 -3.49
C CYS A 141 -5.70 3.68 -3.50
N LEU A 142 -6.40 4.64 -2.88
CA LEU A 142 -7.87 4.66 -2.83
C LEU A 142 -8.53 4.64 -4.23
N PRO A 143 -8.08 5.43 -5.23
CA PRO A 143 -8.68 5.41 -6.56
C PRO A 143 -8.62 4.03 -7.22
N LEU A 144 -7.50 3.30 -7.06
CA LEU A 144 -7.34 1.95 -7.57
C LEU A 144 -8.34 0.98 -6.93
N VAL A 145 -8.46 1.01 -5.59
CA VAL A 145 -9.41 0.13 -4.87
C VAL A 145 -10.85 0.42 -5.29
N GLN A 146 -11.22 1.69 -5.45
CA GLN A 146 -12.54 2.08 -5.94
C GLN A 146 -12.78 1.57 -7.36
N ALA A 147 -11.81 1.73 -8.26
CA ALA A 147 -11.91 1.27 -9.63
C ALA A 147 -12.05 -0.26 -9.76
N ILE A 148 -11.29 -1.02 -8.97
CA ILE A 148 -11.39 -2.49 -8.92
C ILE A 148 -12.78 -2.90 -8.42
N LYS A 149 -13.28 -2.31 -7.33
CA LYS A 149 -14.58 -2.66 -6.74
C LYS A 149 -15.75 -2.28 -7.64
N ALA A 150 -15.69 -1.12 -8.27
CA ALA A 150 -16.71 -0.64 -9.20
C ALA A 150 -16.56 -1.23 -10.61
N ARG A 151 -15.46 -1.95 -10.88
CA ARG A 151 -15.07 -2.46 -12.21
C ARG A 151 -15.03 -1.36 -13.26
N THR A 152 -14.53 -0.18 -12.88
CA THR A 152 -14.48 1.01 -13.74
C THR A 152 -13.07 1.26 -14.27
N PRO A 153 -12.93 1.73 -15.53
CA PRO A 153 -11.64 2.06 -16.10
C PRO A 153 -11.04 3.32 -15.46
N LEU A 154 -9.71 3.40 -15.41
CA LEU A 154 -8.97 4.63 -15.15
C LEU A 154 -7.97 4.82 -16.28
N ALA A 155 -8.07 5.91 -17.04
CA ALA A 155 -7.34 6.09 -18.30
C ALA A 155 -5.84 5.81 -18.21
N GLU A 156 -5.19 6.24 -17.12
CA GLU A 156 -3.75 6.08 -16.89
C GLU A 156 -3.31 4.62 -16.62
N ALA A 157 -4.25 3.74 -16.25
CA ALA A 157 -3.97 2.36 -15.85
C ALA A 157 -4.97 1.33 -16.42
N ASP A 158 -5.77 1.69 -17.43
CA ASP A 158 -6.94 0.91 -17.86
C ASP A 158 -6.56 -0.52 -18.28
N ALA A 159 -5.51 -0.66 -19.08
CA ALA A 159 -5.02 -1.97 -19.51
C ALA A 159 -4.61 -2.86 -18.32
N ILE A 160 -3.97 -2.28 -17.30
CA ILE A 160 -3.56 -3.01 -16.09
C ILE A 160 -4.78 -3.38 -15.24
N ILE A 161 -5.74 -2.46 -15.10
CA ILE A 161 -6.98 -2.71 -14.37
C ILE A 161 -7.79 -3.83 -15.02
N ARG A 162 -7.90 -3.88 -16.35
CA ARG A 162 -8.57 -4.98 -17.04
C ARG A 162 -7.93 -6.33 -16.73
N ASP A 163 -6.60 -6.40 -16.72
CA ASP A 163 -5.89 -7.63 -16.35
C ASP A 163 -6.09 -7.99 -14.87
N ILE A 164 -6.09 -7.01 -13.97
CA ILE A 164 -6.44 -7.22 -12.56
C ILE A 164 -7.84 -7.83 -12.41
N LEU A 165 -8.83 -7.29 -13.14
CA LEU A 165 -10.20 -7.79 -13.08
C LEU A 165 -10.31 -9.22 -13.61
N GLN A 166 -9.60 -9.55 -14.68
CA GLN A 166 -9.50 -10.91 -15.22
C GLN A 166 -8.89 -11.88 -14.18
N LEU A 167 -7.78 -11.50 -13.55
CA LEU A 167 -7.12 -12.31 -12.53
C LEU A 167 -8.00 -12.52 -11.29
N LEU A 168 -8.82 -11.53 -10.92
CA LEU A 168 -9.75 -11.64 -9.80
C LEU A 168 -10.95 -12.55 -10.10
N GLU A 169 -11.39 -12.66 -11.36
CA GLU A 169 -12.42 -13.63 -11.76
C GLU A 169 -11.94 -15.08 -11.55
N GLU A 170 -10.65 -15.32 -11.73
CA GLU A 170 -10.01 -16.61 -11.49
C GLU A 170 -9.67 -16.87 -10.01
N ALA A 171 -9.78 -15.86 -9.14
CA ALA A 171 -9.41 -15.91 -7.73
C ALA A 171 -10.48 -15.25 -6.83
N PRO A 172 -11.69 -15.84 -6.72
CA PRO A 172 -12.85 -15.23 -6.06
C PRO A 172 -12.69 -15.04 -4.54
N ASP A 173 -11.70 -15.68 -3.94
CA ASP A 173 -11.36 -15.61 -2.52
C ASP A 173 -10.33 -14.51 -2.18
N VAL A 174 -9.88 -13.74 -3.18
CA VAL A 174 -9.00 -12.58 -3.01
C VAL A 174 -9.83 -11.29 -2.90
N GLY A 175 -9.68 -10.59 -1.77
CA GLY A 175 -10.33 -9.30 -1.54
C GLY A 175 -9.39 -8.10 -1.72
N ALA A 176 -9.97 -6.94 -2.01
CA ALA A 176 -9.26 -5.65 -2.08
C ALA A 176 -9.65 -4.74 -0.91
N THR A 177 -8.67 -4.16 -0.22
CA THR A 177 -8.91 -3.11 0.77
C THR A 177 -7.92 -1.96 0.65
N TRP A 178 -8.39 -0.79 1.05
CA TRP A 178 -7.57 0.39 1.18
C TRP A 178 -7.10 0.55 2.63
N THR A 179 -5.85 0.98 2.80
CA THR A 179 -5.28 1.36 4.11
C THR A 179 -4.69 2.77 4.03
N PRO A 180 -5.10 3.71 4.89
CA PRO A 180 -4.56 5.09 4.92
C PRO A 180 -3.08 5.18 5.26
#